data_AF-A0A1Y5HZU6-F1
#
_entry.id   AF-A0A1Y5HZU6-F1
#
_cell.length_a   1.000
_cell.length_b   1.000
_cell.length_c   1.000
_cell.angle_alpha   90.00
_cell.angle_beta   90.00
_cell.angle_gamma   90.00
#
_symmetry.space_group_name_H-M   'P 1'
#
loop_
_entity.id
_entity.type
_entity.pdbx_description
1 polymer ?
#
loop_
_entity_poly.entity_id
_entity_poly.type
_entity_poly.pdbx_seq_one_letter_code
_entity_poly.pdbx_strand_id
1 'polypeptide(L)'
;MSATTSAPARARVSGRARGLGRWRRRRATATTATATATGVDGRVDDALDWTHTTVMKFGGSSLADAARVREVGAIVRSFPEETPVVVLSAMGKTTNDLLRAGELALRCDGDHETIETMEPLVATYEKIQARLAPRPGQGPAVRVVTGFLGRGIKTGAVCTLGRGGSDLTATVIGKALGLEEVQVWKDVDGVLSADPREVSNTVPMPFLSFQEATELAYFGAQVLHPHSMRPAMDSGKLAVRVKNSYNIRAPGTVIGHKRAEDLHKDWLLTSIVRKKNVTMLDITSTRMLGQYGFLAKVFNIMATNGISVDVVATSEVSVSLTLDPSKLWERDLAKEELEKLKLDFENDGIANVAVSSGHSIISLIGNVERNNEIMERAFRALGSKDIKVKMVSQGASKTNISLLVNDSQGADAARAIHAEFFE
;
A
#
# COMPACT_ATOMS: atom_id res chain seq x y z
N MET A 1 22.89 -29.82 58.76
CA MET A 1 21.50 -29.35 59.00
C MET A 1 21.05 -28.58 57.78
N SER A 2 19.94 -28.80 57.10
CA SER A 2 18.96 -29.88 57.02
C SER A 2 18.40 -29.76 55.60
N ALA A 3 18.31 -30.90 54.91
CA ALA A 3 17.70 -30.99 53.59
C ALA A 3 16.17 -30.87 53.69
N THR A 4 15.57 -30.19 52.73
CA THR A 4 14.15 -30.40 52.39
C THR A 4 14.01 -30.40 50.87
N THR A 5 13.71 -31.59 50.39
CA THR A 5 13.28 -31.97 49.04
C THR A 5 11.90 -31.43 48.69
N SER A 6 11.69 -30.99 47.45
CA SER A 6 10.41 -31.18 46.76
C SER A 6 10.61 -31.36 45.24
N ALA A 7 9.98 -32.42 44.73
CA ALA A 7 9.97 -32.85 43.34
C ALA A 7 8.78 -32.20 42.57
N PRO A 8 8.68 -32.38 41.24
CA PRO A 8 8.17 -31.34 40.33
C PRO A 8 6.66 -31.44 40.05
N ALA A 9 6.02 -30.27 39.87
CA ALA A 9 4.65 -30.18 39.38
C ALA A 9 4.63 -30.23 37.83
N ARG A 10 4.11 -31.34 37.29
CA ARG A 10 3.64 -31.45 35.90
C ARG A 10 2.46 -30.49 35.69
N ALA A 11 2.58 -29.56 34.75
CA ALA A 11 1.44 -28.82 34.21
C ALA A 11 1.13 -29.29 32.78
N ARG A 12 -0.16 -29.61 32.59
CA ARG A 12 -0.75 -30.29 31.43
C ARG A 12 -0.73 -29.42 30.17
N VAL A 13 -0.38 -30.06 29.06
CA VAL A 13 -0.77 -29.68 27.70
C VAL A 13 -2.27 -29.94 27.55
N SER A 14 -3.10 -28.88 27.50
CA SER A 14 -4.42 -28.92 26.86
C SER A 14 -4.99 -27.51 26.71
N GLY A 15 -5.00 -26.98 25.49
CA GLY A 15 -5.65 -25.72 25.15
C GLY A 15 -6.18 -25.78 23.72
N ARG A 16 -7.41 -26.28 23.58
CA ARG A 16 -8.16 -26.36 22.33
C ARG A 16 -8.22 -24.99 21.64
N ALA A 17 -7.81 -24.93 20.38
CA ALA A 17 -8.20 -23.86 19.47
C ALA A 17 -9.74 -23.85 19.33
N ARG A 18 -10.39 -22.87 19.95
CA ARG A 18 -11.81 -22.57 19.78
C ARG A 18 -11.96 -21.10 19.40
N GLY A 19 -12.62 -20.86 18.27
CA GLY A 19 -13.39 -19.64 18.05
C GLY A 19 -12.77 -18.57 17.16
N LEU A 20 -12.40 -18.89 15.92
CA LEU A 20 -12.37 -17.87 14.86
C LEU A 20 -13.82 -17.50 14.53
N GLY A 21 -14.24 -16.33 15.00
CA GLY A 21 -15.57 -15.77 14.80
C GLY A 21 -15.89 -15.62 13.32
N ARG A 22 -16.94 -16.31 12.85
CA ARG A 22 -17.55 -16.07 11.54
C ARG A 22 -18.13 -14.66 11.52
N TRP A 23 -17.58 -13.79 10.68
CA TRP A 23 -18.24 -12.55 10.25
C TRP A 23 -19.53 -12.91 9.52
N ARG A 24 -20.67 -12.90 10.23
CA ARG A 24 -22.00 -13.01 9.62
C ARG A 24 -22.39 -11.64 9.07
N ARG A 25 -22.45 -11.50 7.73
CA ARG A 25 -23.07 -10.35 7.06
C ARG A 25 -24.54 -10.26 7.50
N ARG A 26 -24.98 -9.10 8.02
CA ARG A 26 -26.41 -8.79 8.16
C ARG A 26 -26.90 -8.28 6.81
N ARG A 27 -27.82 -8.99 6.15
CA ARG A 27 -28.63 -8.41 5.07
C ARG A 27 -29.51 -7.32 5.69
N ALA A 28 -29.44 -6.10 5.18
CA ALA A 28 -30.50 -5.12 5.40
C ALA A 28 -31.71 -5.58 4.59
N THR A 29 -32.77 -6.03 5.27
CA THR A 29 -34.07 -6.26 4.65
C THR A 29 -34.69 -4.90 4.35
N ALA A 30 -34.82 -4.56 3.08
CA ALA A 30 -35.58 -3.41 2.63
C ALA A 30 -37.07 -3.64 2.93
N THR A 31 -37.65 -2.79 3.76
CA THR A 31 -39.09 -2.79 4.05
C THR A 31 -39.84 -2.29 2.83
N THR A 32 -40.51 -3.18 2.09
CA THR A 32 -41.38 -2.81 0.97
C THR A 32 -42.78 -2.49 1.50
N ALA A 33 -43.24 -1.26 1.26
CA ALA A 33 -44.64 -0.89 1.49
C ALA A 33 -45.52 -1.59 0.45
N THR A 34 -46.53 -2.32 0.91
CA THR A 34 -47.54 -3.00 0.10
C THR A 34 -48.46 -1.99 -0.60
N ALA A 35 -48.39 -1.95 -1.93
CA ALA A 35 -49.45 -1.43 -2.79
C ALA A 35 -50.12 -2.61 -3.50
N THR A 36 -51.42 -2.76 -3.28
CA THR A 36 -52.29 -3.76 -3.91
C THR A 36 -52.49 -3.45 -5.39
N ALA A 37 -52.12 -4.36 -6.29
CA ALA A 37 -52.59 -4.38 -7.67
C ALA A 37 -52.86 -5.81 -8.13
N THR A 38 -54.02 -5.96 -8.75
CA THR A 38 -54.66 -7.18 -9.27
C THR A 38 -53.85 -7.89 -10.35
N GLY A 39 -53.96 -9.22 -10.38
CA GLY A 39 -53.07 -10.10 -11.14
C GLY A 39 -53.18 -10.05 -12.67
N VAL A 40 -52.02 -10.29 -13.30
CA VAL A 40 -51.84 -10.90 -14.62
C VAL A 40 -50.46 -11.59 -14.63
N ASP A 41 -50.47 -12.90 -14.87
CA ASP A 41 -49.43 -13.73 -15.50
C ASP A 41 -47.93 -13.58 -15.11
N GLY A 42 -47.49 -14.35 -14.11
CA GLY A 42 -46.62 -15.51 -14.34
C GLY A 42 -45.17 -15.39 -14.86
N ARG A 43 -44.60 -14.20 -15.06
CA ARG A 43 -43.13 -14.05 -15.23
C ARG A 43 -42.57 -13.15 -14.14
N VAL A 44 -41.93 -13.77 -13.15
CA VAL A 44 -41.10 -13.05 -12.19
C VAL A 44 -39.95 -12.44 -13.00
N ASP A 45 -39.93 -11.11 -13.08
CA ASP A 45 -38.85 -10.35 -13.72
C ASP A 45 -37.55 -10.52 -12.91
N ASP A 46 -36.81 -11.59 -13.17
CA ASP A 46 -35.47 -11.83 -12.58
C ASP A 46 -34.45 -10.73 -12.96
N ALA A 47 -34.80 -9.83 -13.88
CA ALA A 47 -33.96 -8.70 -14.30
C ALA A 47 -33.95 -7.53 -13.28
N LEU A 48 -34.92 -7.46 -12.37
CA LEU A 48 -35.08 -6.33 -11.45
C LEU A 48 -34.22 -6.43 -10.17
N ASP A 49 -33.60 -7.57 -9.88
CA ASP A 49 -32.84 -7.80 -8.63
C ASP A 49 -31.31 -7.93 -8.83
N TRP A 50 -30.80 -7.72 -10.05
CA TRP A 50 -29.36 -7.77 -10.33
C TRP A 50 -28.65 -6.51 -9.83
N THR A 51 -28.23 -6.51 -8.56
CA THR A 51 -27.39 -5.46 -7.99
C THR A 51 -25.94 -5.93 -7.95
N HIS A 52 -24.99 -5.04 -8.25
CA HIS A 52 -23.56 -5.36 -8.09
C HIS A 52 -23.22 -5.42 -6.60
N THR A 53 -22.46 -6.43 -6.21
CA THR A 53 -22.11 -6.71 -4.80
C THR A 53 -20.67 -6.36 -4.48
N THR A 54 -19.77 -6.44 -5.46
CA THR A 54 -18.35 -6.12 -5.29
C THR A 54 -17.68 -5.74 -6.61
N VAL A 55 -16.45 -5.24 -6.52
CA VAL A 55 -15.52 -5.12 -7.66
C VAL A 55 -14.38 -6.11 -7.46
N MET A 56 -14.07 -6.92 -8.47
CA MET A 56 -12.92 -7.83 -8.45
C MET A 56 -11.86 -7.35 -9.44
N LYS A 57 -10.73 -6.86 -8.93
CA LYS A 57 -9.60 -6.43 -9.75
C LYS A 57 -8.53 -7.50 -9.80
N PHE A 58 -8.05 -7.81 -11.01
CA PHE A 58 -6.94 -8.73 -11.26
C PHE A 58 -5.74 -7.97 -11.86
N GLY A 59 -4.56 -8.16 -11.27
CA GLY A 59 -3.30 -7.58 -11.76
C GLY A 59 -2.71 -8.31 -12.97
N GLY A 60 -1.67 -7.74 -13.57
CA GLY A 60 -1.07 -8.30 -14.79
C GLY A 60 -0.46 -9.69 -14.62
N SER A 61 0.12 -10.02 -13.46
CA SER A 61 0.60 -11.37 -13.16
C SER A 61 -0.54 -12.41 -13.08
N SER A 62 -1.74 -11.98 -12.68
CA SER A 62 -2.95 -12.81 -12.70
C SER A 62 -3.53 -13.02 -14.10
N LEU A 63 -2.98 -12.34 -15.10
CA LEU A 63 -3.43 -12.37 -16.50
C LEU A 63 -2.26 -12.63 -17.47
N ALA A 64 -1.16 -13.21 -16.98
CA ALA A 64 0.08 -13.32 -17.74
C ALA A 64 -0.05 -14.17 -19.01
N ASP A 65 -0.92 -15.17 -19.00
CA ASP A 65 -1.16 -16.10 -20.10
C ASP A 65 -2.61 -16.60 -20.11
N ALA A 66 -2.95 -17.40 -21.12
CA ALA A 66 -4.30 -17.94 -21.29
C ALA A 66 -4.72 -18.90 -20.16
N ALA A 67 -3.80 -19.60 -19.50
CA ALA A 67 -4.13 -20.45 -18.35
C ALA A 67 -4.55 -19.59 -17.15
N ARG A 68 -3.77 -18.56 -16.84
CA ARG A 68 -4.09 -17.58 -15.79
C ARG A 68 -5.41 -16.84 -16.05
N VAL A 69 -5.70 -16.48 -17.30
CA VAL A 69 -7.01 -15.89 -17.67
C VAL A 69 -8.17 -16.87 -17.40
N ARG A 70 -8.01 -18.17 -17.71
CA ARG A 70 -9.04 -19.18 -17.39
C ARG A 70 -9.21 -19.35 -15.89
N GLU A 71 -8.13 -19.31 -15.12
CA GLU A 71 -8.16 -19.36 -13.66
C GLU A 71 -8.93 -18.16 -13.09
N VAL A 72 -8.70 -16.93 -13.58
CA VAL A 72 -9.49 -15.75 -13.19
C VAL A 72 -10.99 -15.97 -13.46
N GLY A 73 -11.35 -16.52 -14.63
CA GLY A 73 -12.73 -16.89 -14.91
C GLY A 73 -13.30 -17.94 -13.95
N ALA A 74 -12.49 -18.90 -13.50
CA ALA A 74 -12.87 -19.90 -12.50
C ALA A 74 -13.05 -19.28 -11.11
N ILE A 75 -12.18 -18.33 -10.71
CA ILE A 75 -12.28 -17.57 -9.46
C ILE A 75 -13.62 -16.83 -9.42
N VAL A 76 -13.94 -16.05 -10.46
CA VAL A 76 -15.21 -15.30 -10.52
C VAL A 76 -16.42 -16.23 -10.38
N ARG A 77 -16.40 -17.41 -11.04
CA ARG A 77 -17.48 -18.41 -10.94
C ARG A 77 -17.55 -19.14 -9.59
N SER A 78 -16.49 -19.11 -8.79
CA SER A 78 -16.43 -19.83 -7.50
C SER A 78 -17.19 -19.14 -6.36
N PHE A 79 -17.68 -17.92 -6.62
CA PHE A 79 -18.50 -17.09 -5.72
C PHE A 79 -19.84 -16.76 -6.41
N PRO A 80 -20.73 -17.76 -6.63
CA PRO A 80 -22.02 -17.55 -7.33
C PRO A 80 -22.98 -16.60 -6.58
N GLU A 81 -22.74 -16.36 -5.29
CA GLU A 81 -23.45 -15.38 -4.47
C GLU A 81 -23.03 -13.93 -4.72
N GLU A 82 -21.89 -13.72 -5.40
CA GLU A 82 -21.39 -12.40 -5.78
C GLU A 82 -21.72 -12.12 -7.26
N THR A 83 -21.96 -10.85 -7.54
CA THR A 83 -22.31 -10.25 -8.83
C THR A 83 -21.27 -9.18 -9.15
N PRO A 84 -20.03 -9.57 -9.49
CA PRO A 84 -18.91 -8.63 -9.51
C PRO A 84 -18.88 -7.79 -10.78
N VAL A 85 -18.38 -6.56 -10.64
CA VAL A 85 -17.72 -5.85 -11.75
C VAL A 85 -16.25 -6.27 -11.76
N VAL A 86 -15.77 -6.82 -12.87
CA VAL A 86 -14.39 -7.29 -13.01
C VAL A 86 -13.54 -6.19 -13.64
N VAL A 87 -12.42 -5.83 -13.01
CA VAL A 87 -11.44 -4.87 -13.54
C VAL A 87 -10.15 -5.61 -13.89
N LEU A 88 -9.69 -5.47 -15.13
CA LEU A 88 -8.50 -6.16 -15.62
C LEU A 88 -7.37 -5.18 -15.93
N SER A 89 -6.16 -5.49 -15.45
CA SER A 89 -4.92 -4.87 -15.94
C SER A 89 -4.49 -5.46 -17.29
N ALA A 90 -3.51 -4.83 -17.94
CA ALA A 90 -2.83 -5.44 -19.09
C ALA A 90 -2.14 -6.76 -18.68
N MET A 91 -1.94 -7.67 -19.64
CA MET A 91 -1.32 -8.97 -19.40
C MET A 91 0.16 -8.81 -19.00
N GLY A 92 0.60 -9.49 -17.94
CA GLY A 92 2.01 -9.58 -17.56
C GLY A 92 2.74 -8.23 -17.52
N LYS A 93 3.82 -8.12 -18.32
CA LYS A 93 4.70 -6.95 -18.40
C LYS A 93 4.37 -6.01 -19.59
N THR A 94 3.28 -6.25 -20.32
CA THR A 94 2.99 -5.54 -21.58
C THR A 94 2.93 -4.01 -21.42
N THR A 95 2.48 -3.49 -20.27
CA THR A 95 2.52 -2.03 -20.01
C THR A 95 3.94 -1.48 -20.03
N ASN A 96 4.90 -2.18 -19.41
CA ASN A 96 6.31 -1.76 -19.42
C ASN A 96 6.91 -1.88 -20.81
N ASP A 97 6.53 -2.92 -21.56
CA ASP A 97 6.98 -3.11 -22.94
C ASP A 97 6.46 -1.99 -23.86
N LEU A 98 5.21 -1.54 -23.65
CA LEU A 98 4.63 -0.40 -24.38
C LEU A 98 5.31 0.93 -24.02
N LEU A 99 5.60 1.18 -22.74
CA LEU A 99 6.35 2.37 -22.32
C LEU A 99 7.74 2.38 -22.94
N ARG A 100 8.45 1.25 -22.87
CA ARG A 100 9.78 1.08 -23.48
C ARG A 100 9.73 1.24 -25.01
N ALA A 101 8.70 0.71 -25.66
CA ALA A 101 8.51 0.90 -27.10
C ALA A 101 8.26 2.38 -27.44
N GLY A 102 7.49 3.08 -26.61
CA GLY A 102 7.31 4.54 -26.70
C GLY A 102 8.63 5.29 -26.57
N GLU A 103 9.39 5.05 -25.51
CA GLU A 103 10.72 5.66 -25.30
C GLU A 103 11.68 5.39 -26.46
N LEU A 104 11.71 4.16 -26.98
CA LEU A 104 12.51 3.81 -28.15
C LEU A 104 12.05 4.52 -29.42
N ALA A 105 10.75 4.73 -29.60
CA ALA A 105 10.20 5.48 -30.73
C ALA A 105 10.46 6.99 -30.60
N LEU A 106 10.48 7.52 -29.38
CA LEU A 106 10.73 8.94 -29.08
C LEU A 106 12.20 9.33 -29.25
N ARG A 107 13.13 8.38 -29.15
CA ARG A 107 14.55 8.57 -29.55
C ARG A 107 14.73 8.89 -31.05
N CYS A 108 13.65 9.02 -31.81
CA CYS A 108 13.63 9.46 -33.20
C CYS A 108 13.12 10.90 -33.45
N ASP A 109 12.58 11.64 -32.46
CA ASP A 109 12.42 13.11 -32.50
C ASP A 109 11.68 13.67 -31.26
N GLY A 110 12.24 14.74 -30.68
CA GLY A 110 11.50 15.79 -29.96
C GLY A 110 11.31 15.68 -28.43
N ASP A 111 11.48 16.83 -27.76
CA ASP A 111 11.25 17.10 -26.33
C ASP A 111 9.88 16.64 -25.79
N HIS A 112 9.82 16.28 -24.51
CA HIS A 112 8.60 15.85 -23.83
C HIS A 112 8.15 16.80 -22.72
N GLU A 113 6.87 17.17 -22.77
CA GLU A 113 6.14 17.67 -21.62
C GLU A 113 5.73 16.50 -20.70
N THR A 114 5.92 16.68 -19.40
CA THR A 114 5.45 15.74 -18.37
C THR A 114 3.92 15.65 -18.35
N ILE A 115 3.39 14.44 -18.51
CA ILE A 115 1.94 14.17 -18.35
C ILE A 115 1.60 14.22 -16.86
N GLU A 116 0.76 15.18 -16.47
CA GLU A 116 0.25 15.30 -15.10
C GLU A 116 -0.57 14.07 -14.68
N THR A 117 -0.56 13.76 -13.39
CA THR A 117 -1.38 12.68 -12.83
C THR A 117 -2.87 13.06 -12.91
N MET A 118 -3.66 12.28 -13.64
CA MET A 118 -5.08 12.55 -13.85
C MET A 118 -5.93 12.14 -12.64
N GLU A 119 -6.77 13.05 -12.14
CA GLU A 119 -7.74 12.73 -11.07
C GLU A 119 -9.16 12.45 -11.60
N PRO A 120 -9.89 11.47 -11.05
CA PRO A 120 -11.29 11.24 -11.41
C PRO A 120 -12.19 12.43 -11.05
N LEU A 121 -12.92 12.96 -12.03
CA LEU A 121 -13.90 14.04 -11.82
C LEU A 121 -15.15 13.53 -11.11
N VAL A 122 -15.85 14.38 -10.36
CA VAL A 122 -17.14 14.03 -9.70
C VAL A 122 -18.16 13.49 -10.70
N ALA A 123 -18.27 14.10 -11.88
CA ALA A 123 -19.15 13.64 -12.97
C ALA A 123 -18.85 12.22 -13.48
N THR A 124 -17.67 11.66 -13.13
CA THR A 124 -17.30 10.28 -13.50
C THR A 124 -18.17 9.26 -12.74
N TYR A 125 -18.51 9.53 -11.47
CA TYR A 125 -19.26 8.60 -10.64
C TYR A 125 -20.68 8.36 -11.19
N GLU A 126 -21.40 9.42 -11.53
CA GLU A 126 -22.75 9.36 -12.14
C GLU A 126 -22.73 8.62 -13.49
N LYS A 127 -21.71 8.89 -14.32
CA LYS A 127 -21.55 8.20 -15.61
C LYS A 127 -21.28 6.71 -15.43
N ILE A 128 -20.48 6.32 -14.44
CA ILE A 128 -20.21 4.93 -14.12
C ILE A 128 -21.50 4.23 -13.67
N GLN A 129 -22.25 4.83 -12.74
CA GLN A 129 -23.54 4.30 -12.28
C GLN A 129 -24.49 4.06 -13.46
N ALA A 130 -24.68 5.06 -14.32
CA ALA A 130 -25.57 4.95 -15.47
C ALA A 130 -25.13 3.88 -16.48
N ARG A 131 -23.82 3.69 -16.69
CA ARG A 131 -23.29 2.70 -17.65
C ARG A 131 -23.26 1.28 -17.11
N LEU A 132 -23.03 1.13 -15.81
CA LEU A 132 -22.97 -0.18 -15.14
C LEU A 132 -24.33 -0.64 -14.60
N ALA A 133 -25.35 0.21 -14.63
CA ALA A 133 -26.72 -0.17 -14.31
C ALA A 133 -27.18 -1.40 -15.13
N PRO A 134 -28.01 -2.27 -14.54
CA PRO A 134 -28.71 -3.33 -15.27
C PRO A 134 -29.47 -2.73 -16.45
N ARG A 135 -29.46 -3.40 -17.60
CA ARG A 135 -30.22 -2.96 -18.78
C ARG A 135 -31.50 -3.77 -18.90
N PRO A 136 -32.67 -3.13 -19.10
CA PRO A 136 -33.90 -3.85 -19.36
C PRO A 136 -33.75 -4.81 -20.55
N GLY A 137 -34.21 -6.06 -20.39
CA GLY A 137 -34.16 -7.08 -21.45
C GLY A 137 -32.78 -7.74 -21.68
N GLN A 138 -31.74 -7.34 -20.96
CA GLN A 138 -30.48 -8.09 -20.92
C GLN A 138 -30.45 -8.97 -19.67
N GLY A 139 -30.19 -10.26 -19.85
CA GLY A 139 -29.98 -11.17 -18.73
C GLY A 139 -28.78 -10.79 -17.86
N PRO A 140 -28.63 -11.41 -16.69
CA PRO A 140 -27.53 -11.15 -15.77
C PRO A 140 -26.18 -11.40 -16.45
N ALA A 141 -25.30 -10.39 -16.44
CA ALA A 141 -24.00 -10.45 -17.10
C ALA A 141 -22.91 -9.78 -16.25
N VAL A 142 -21.79 -10.49 -16.08
CA VAL A 142 -20.60 -9.95 -15.42
C VAL A 142 -20.00 -8.86 -16.30
N ARG A 143 -19.82 -7.66 -15.72
CA ARG A 143 -19.25 -6.52 -16.44
C ARG A 143 -17.73 -6.56 -16.33
N VAL A 144 -17.03 -6.67 -17.45
CA VAL A 144 -15.56 -6.62 -17.53
C VAL A 144 -15.14 -5.24 -18.01
N VAL A 145 -14.34 -4.54 -17.20
CA VAL A 145 -13.90 -3.16 -17.42
C VAL A 145 -12.37 -3.11 -17.51
N THR A 146 -11.87 -2.33 -18.47
CA THR A 146 -10.43 -2.03 -18.58
C THR A 146 -9.98 -1.19 -17.38
N GLY A 147 -8.95 -1.62 -16.67
CA GLY A 147 -8.28 -0.79 -15.68
C GLY A 147 -7.39 0.28 -16.33
N PHE A 148 -6.83 1.19 -15.52
CA PHE A 148 -5.75 2.14 -15.89
C PHE A 148 -6.11 3.22 -16.92
N LEU A 149 -7.24 3.10 -17.61
CA LEU A 149 -7.66 4.01 -18.67
C LEU A 149 -8.79 4.94 -18.24
N GLY A 150 -8.79 6.14 -18.80
CA GLY A 150 -9.83 7.15 -18.67
C GLY A 150 -10.05 7.90 -19.98
N ARG A 151 -10.97 8.86 -19.96
CA ARG A 151 -11.23 9.77 -21.09
C ARG A 151 -11.15 11.21 -20.61
N GLY A 152 -10.26 12.01 -21.22
CA GLY A 152 -10.13 13.42 -20.92
C GLY A 152 -11.40 14.20 -21.27
N ILE A 153 -11.92 15.02 -20.35
CA ILE A 153 -13.19 15.73 -20.55
C ILE A 153 -13.11 16.80 -21.64
N LYS A 154 -11.97 17.48 -21.76
CA LYS A 154 -11.76 18.58 -22.72
C LYS A 154 -11.44 18.05 -24.12
N THR A 155 -10.51 17.10 -24.21
CA THR A 155 -9.99 16.60 -25.50
C THR A 155 -10.74 15.38 -26.02
N GLY A 156 -11.43 14.65 -25.13
CA GLY A 156 -12.05 13.37 -25.47
C GLY A 156 -11.05 12.22 -25.69
N ALA A 157 -9.75 12.47 -25.56
CA ALA A 157 -8.68 11.49 -25.76
C ALA A 157 -8.65 10.43 -24.65
N VAL A 158 -8.15 9.23 -24.99
CA VAL A 158 -7.84 8.19 -23.99
C VAL A 158 -6.65 8.68 -23.16
N CYS A 159 -6.77 8.59 -21.84
CA CYS A 159 -5.69 8.92 -20.92
C CYS A 159 -5.39 7.75 -19.98
N THR A 160 -4.20 7.74 -19.41
CA THR A 160 -3.79 6.80 -18.38
C THR A 160 -3.93 7.41 -17.00
N LEU A 161 -4.28 6.58 -16.01
CA LEU A 161 -4.52 7.00 -14.62
C LEU A 161 -3.26 6.95 -13.73
N GLY A 162 -2.08 6.82 -14.34
CA GLY A 162 -0.80 6.79 -13.61
C GLY A 162 -0.62 5.55 -12.71
N ARG A 163 0.33 5.64 -11.78
CA ARG A 163 0.74 4.52 -10.92
C ARG A 163 -0.44 4.00 -10.08
N GLY A 164 -0.64 2.68 -10.13
CA GLY A 164 -1.79 2.04 -9.47
C GLY A 164 -3.13 2.29 -10.19
N GLY A 165 -3.12 2.75 -11.45
CA GLY A 165 -4.33 3.17 -12.14
C GLY A 165 -5.41 2.08 -12.31
N SER A 166 -5.06 0.79 -12.41
CA SER A 166 -6.07 -0.27 -12.40
C SER A 166 -6.73 -0.46 -11.03
N ASP A 167 -5.97 -0.26 -9.95
CA ASP A 167 -6.53 -0.28 -8.59
C ASP A 167 -7.42 0.96 -8.39
N LEU A 168 -7.02 2.12 -8.93
CA LEU A 168 -7.85 3.34 -8.93
C LEU A 168 -9.15 3.13 -9.68
N THR A 169 -9.13 2.50 -10.87
CA THR A 169 -10.35 2.16 -11.60
C THR A 169 -11.30 1.34 -10.72
N ALA A 170 -10.78 0.37 -9.97
CA ALA A 170 -11.59 -0.49 -9.11
C ALA A 170 -12.22 0.28 -7.94
N THR A 171 -11.46 1.14 -7.25
CA THR A 171 -11.99 1.94 -6.13
C THR A 171 -12.95 3.04 -6.58
N VAL A 172 -12.71 3.64 -7.76
CA VAL A 172 -13.64 4.61 -8.38
C VAL A 172 -14.98 3.93 -8.70
N ILE A 173 -14.96 2.73 -9.29
CA ILE A 173 -16.18 1.95 -9.55
C ILE A 173 -16.86 1.57 -8.23
N GLY A 174 -16.08 1.10 -7.24
CA GLY A 174 -16.60 0.77 -5.91
C GLY A 174 -17.34 1.92 -5.26
N LYS A 175 -16.73 3.12 -5.27
CA LYS A 175 -17.34 4.36 -4.75
C LYS A 175 -18.55 4.77 -5.56
N ALA A 176 -18.46 4.73 -6.90
CA ALA A 176 -19.56 5.07 -7.80
C ALA A 176 -20.79 4.20 -7.49
N LEU A 177 -20.61 2.90 -7.33
CA LEU A 177 -21.70 1.97 -7.07
C LEU A 177 -22.12 1.90 -5.60
N GLY A 178 -21.47 2.66 -4.72
CA GLY A 178 -21.80 2.69 -3.29
C GLY A 178 -21.55 1.38 -2.56
N LEU A 179 -20.61 0.57 -3.05
CA LEU A 179 -20.30 -0.77 -2.54
C LEU A 179 -19.60 -0.71 -1.17
N GLU A 180 -19.67 -1.81 -0.44
CA GLU A 180 -18.97 -1.95 0.85
C GLU A 180 -17.52 -2.40 0.68
N GLU A 181 -17.20 -3.11 -0.41
CA GLU A 181 -15.88 -3.71 -0.60
C GLU A 181 -15.46 -3.75 -2.08
N VAL A 182 -14.20 -3.40 -2.34
CA VAL A 182 -13.45 -3.70 -3.57
C VAL A 182 -12.39 -4.75 -3.27
N GLN A 183 -12.30 -5.79 -4.09
CA GLN A 183 -11.32 -6.86 -3.96
C GLN A 183 -10.18 -6.70 -4.96
N VAL A 184 -8.95 -6.68 -4.47
CA VAL A 184 -7.73 -6.68 -5.27
C VAL A 184 -7.06 -8.05 -5.14
N TRP A 185 -7.05 -8.80 -6.23
CA TRP A 185 -6.51 -10.16 -6.29
C TRP A 185 -5.04 -10.15 -6.69
N LYS A 186 -4.20 -10.67 -5.79
CA LYS A 186 -2.74 -10.81 -5.90
C LYS A 186 -2.32 -12.29 -5.80
N ASP A 187 -1.05 -12.52 -5.53
CA ASP A 187 -0.37 -13.81 -5.42
C ASP A 187 0.01 -14.19 -3.97
N VAL A 188 -0.36 -13.37 -2.99
CA VAL A 188 -0.12 -13.57 -1.55
C VAL A 188 -1.41 -13.41 -0.76
N ASP A 189 -1.47 -14.02 0.44
CA ASP A 189 -2.64 -14.05 1.35
C ASP A 189 -2.91 -12.70 2.03
N GLY A 190 -2.93 -11.62 1.25
CA GLY A 190 -3.15 -10.25 1.72
C GLY A 190 -1.85 -9.45 1.84
N VAL A 191 -1.81 -8.54 2.81
CA VAL A 191 -0.62 -7.81 3.24
C VAL A 191 0.04 -8.59 4.38
N LEU A 192 1.35 -8.78 4.29
CA LEU A 192 2.11 -9.60 5.22
C LEU A 192 2.86 -8.74 6.25
N SER A 193 3.22 -9.33 7.40
CA SER A 193 3.99 -8.64 8.46
C SER A 193 5.42 -8.26 8.06
N ALA A 194 5.96 -8.83 6.99
CA ALA A 194 7.20 -8.41 6.32
C ALA A 194 7.21 -8.93 4.86
N ASP A 195 8.25 -8.63 4.08
CA ASP A 195 8.45 -9.25 2.76
C ASP A 195 8.82 -10.74 2.94
N PRO A 196 8.03 -11.69 2.41
CA PRO A 196 8.28 -13.13 2.55
C PRO A 196 9.56 -13.60 1.86
N ARG A 197 10.16 -12.76 0.99
CA ARG A 197 11.46 -13.03 0.36
C ARG A 197 12.63 -12.71 1.28
N GLU A 198 12.41 -11.91 2.32
CA GLU A 198 13.45 -11.51 3.29
C GLU A 198 13.28 -12.19 4.65
N VAL A 199 12.03 -12.46 5.05
CA VAL A 199 11.65 -13.07 6.31
C VAL A 199 10.76 -14.28 6.02
N SER A 200 11.09 -15.47 6.53
CA SER A 200 10.37 -16.70 6.20
C SER A 200 9.04 -16.88 6.93
N ASN A 201 8.93 -16.40 8.17
CA ASN A 201 7.78 -16.63 9.05
C ASN A 201 6.74 -15.49 8.98
N THR A 202 6.49 -14.96 7.79
CA THR A 202 5.53 -13.85 7.64
C THR A 202 4.11 -14.27 7.96
N VAL A 203 3.37 -13.37 8.64
CA VAL A 203 1.97 -13.58 9.02
C VAL A 203 1.09 -12.66 8.19
N PRO A 204 -0.04 -13.14 7.63
CA PRO A 204 -1.01 -12.28 6.95
C PRO A 204 -1.75 -11.40 7.95
N MET A 205 -1.79 -10.09 7.67
CA MET A 205 -2.48 -9.13 8.52
C MET A 205 -3.97 -9.09 8.17
N PRO A 206 -4.88 -9.36 9.12
CA PRO A 206 -6.31 -9.41 8.82
C PRO A 206 -6.88 -8.02 8.46
N PHE A 207 -6.30 -6.96 9.04
CA PHE A 207 -6.79 -5.60 8.90
C PHE A 207 -5.65 -4.58 8.91
N LEU A 208 -5.79 -3.54 8.07
CA LEU A 208 -5.01 -2.31 8.09
C LEU A 208 -5.94 -1.11 8.00
N SER A 209 -5.57 -0.03 8.67
CA SER A 209 -6.13 1.29 8.36
C SER A 209 -5.60 1.79 7.02
N PHE A 210 -6.33 2.71 6.37
CA PHE A 210 -5.82 3.39 5.18
C PHE A 210 -4.51 4.15 5.42
N GLN A 211 -4.31 4.67 6.64
CA GLN A 211 -3.06 5.33 7.02
C GLN A 211 -1.90 4.34 7.02
N GLU A 212 -2.05 3.19 7.69
CA GLU A 212 -1.02 2.14 7.70
C GLU A 212 -0.70 1.63 6.28
N ALA A 213 -1.73 1.38 5.47
CA ALA A 213 -1.55 0.93 4.09
C ALA A 213 -0.82 1.97 3.22
N THR A 214 -1.07 3.27 3.45
CA THR A 214 -0.39 4.36 2.75
C THR A 214 1.09 4.42 3.12
N GLU A 215 1.41 4.35 4.42
CA GLU A 215 2.80 4.35 4.88
C GLU A 215 3.55 3.11 4.36
N LEU A 216 2.94 1.93 4.38
CA LEU A 216 3.53 0.72 3.80
C LEU A 216 3.83 0.85 2.31
N ALA A 217 2.86 1.35 1.54
CA ALA A 217 3.02 1.53 0.10
C ALA A 217 4.13 2.54 -0.23
N TYR A 218 4.27 3.59 0.57
CA TYR A 218 5.31 4.60 0.42
C TYR A 218 6.72 4.00 0.59
N PHE A 219 6.94 3.16 1.60
CA PHE A 219 8.24 2.50 1.84
C PHE A 219 8.51 1.28 0.96
N GLY A 220 7.63 0.99 -0.01
CA GLY A 220 7.86 -0.02 -1.04
C GLY A 220 7.27 -1.40 -0.75
N ALA A 221 6.44 -1.55 0.28
CA ALA A 221 5.66 -2.76 0.42
C ALA A 221 4.73 -2.92 -0.80
N GLN A 222 4.58 -4.15 -1.30
CA GLN A 222 3.73 -4.45 -2.45
C GLN A 222 2.23 -4.44 -2.06
N VAL A 223 1.73 -3.31 -1.57
CA VAL A 223 0.32 -3.05 -1.21
C VAL A 223 -0.36 -2.30 -2.36
N LEU A 224 -1.41 -1.52 -2.10
CA LEU A 224 -2.05 -0.63 -3.05
C LEU A 224 -1.38 0.75 -3.01
N HIS A 225 -1.29 1.40 -4.15
CA HIS A 225 -0.76 2.76 -4.23
C HIS A 225 -1.71 3.76 -3.51
N PRO A 226 -1.22 4.75 -2.74
CA PRO A 226 -2.07 5.67 -1.98
C PRO A 226 -3.13 6.38 -2.83
N HIS A 227 -2.74 6.84 -4.03
CA HIS A 227 -3.66 7.48 -4.98
C HIS A 227 -4.85 6.57 -5.33
N SER A 228 -4.61 5.25 -5.47
CA SER A 228 -5.66 4.29 -5.79
C SER A 228 -6.64 4.04 -4.63
N MET A 229 -6.22 4.28 -3.38
CA MET A 229 -7.08 4.10 -2.21
C MET A 229 -7.95 5.32 -1.92
N ARG A 230 -7.60 6.50 -2.46
CA ARG A 230 -8.30 7.76 -2.18
C ARG A 230 -9.82 7.70 -2.36
N PRO A 231 -10.39 7.11 -3.43
CA PRO A 231 -11.84 6.99 -3.55
C PRO A 231 -12.47 6.18 -2.40
N ALA A 232 -11.80 5.13 -1.93
CA ALA A 232 -12.27 4.34 -0.80
C ALA A 232 -12.17 5.13 0.52
N MET A 233 -11.05 5.83 0.74
CA MET A 233 -10.84 6.72 1.88
C MET A 233 -11.90 7.84 1.95
N ASP A 234 -12.24 8.44 0.82
CA ASP A 234 -13.21 9.54 0.78
C ASP A 234 -14.66 9.04 0.92
N SER A 235 -14.91 7.73 0.78
CA SER A 235 -16.27 7.17 0.83
C SER A 235 -16.80 6.98 2.24
N GLY A 236 -15.94 6.92 3.27
CA GLY A 236 -16.32 6.66 4.66
C GLY A 236 -16.76 5.22 4.97
N LYS A 237 -17.19 4.45 3.97
CA LYS A 237 -17.69 3.05 4.13
C LYS A 237 -16.99 2.01 3.24
N LEU A 238 -16.42 2.42 2.11
CA LEU A 238 -15.82 1.48 1.16
C LEU A 238 -14.49 0.97 1.70
N ALA A 239 -14.37 -0.35 1.86
CA ALA A 239 -13.12 -1.01 2.19
C ALA A 239 -12.45 -1.59 0.93
N VAL A 240 -11.14 -1.82 1.01
CA VAL A 240 -10.39 -2.57 0.00
C VAL A 240 -9.88 -3.87 0.61
N ARG A 241 -10.17 -5.01 -0.01
CA ARG A 241 -9.66 -6.32 0.41
C ARG A 241 -8.58 -6.82 -0.52
N VAL A 242 -7.38 -7.10 -0.01
CA VAL A 242 -6.31 -7.77 -0.75
C VAL A 242 -6.48 -9.28 -0.58
N LYS A 243 -6.66 -10.02 -1.67
CA LYS A 243 -6.89 -11.48 -1.70
C LYS A 243 -5.84 -12.21 -2.52
N ASN A 244 -5.70 -13.52 -2.30
CA ASN A 244 -4.82 -14.38 -3.07
C ASN A 244 -5.58 -15.17 -4.14
N SER A 245 -5.15 -15.06 -5.39
CA SER A 245 -5.69 -15.85 -6.51
C SER A 245 -5.34 -17.34 -6.43
N TYR A 246 -4.25 -17.71 -5.75
CA TYR A 246 -3.86 -19.11 -5.53
C TYR A 246 -4.51 -19.74 -4.29
N ASN A 247 -5.00 -18.92 -3.36
CA ASN A 247 -5.69 -19.35 -2.14
C ASN A 247 -7.00 -18.57 -1.98
N ILE A 248 -7.98 -18.89 -2.83
CA ILE A 248 -9.19 -18.07 -3.02
C ILE A 248 -10.10 -17.98 -1.80
N ARG A 249 -9.97 -18.94 -0.86
CA ARG A 249 -10.74 -19.01 0.38
C ARG A 249 -10.04 -18.31 1.55
N ALA A 250 -8.78 -17.88 1.40
CA ALA A 250 -8.12 -17.06 2.40
C ALA A 250 -8.93 -15.78 2.65
N PRO A 251 -9.02 -15.31 3.91
CA PRO A 251 -9.72 -14.08 4.24
C PRO A 251 -9.04 -12.85 3.62
N GLY A 252 -7.72 -12.94 3.40
CA GLY A 252 -6.89 -11.84 2.94
C GLY A 252 -6.82 -10.72 3.98
N THR A 253 -6.59 -9.52 3.49
CA THR A 253 -6.42 -8.32 4.33
C THR A 253 -7.46 -7.28 3.97
N VAL A 254 -8.15 -6.74 4.96
CA VAL A 254 -9.05 -5.60 4.78
C VAL A 254 -8.31 -4.30 5.08
N ILE A 255 -8.40 -3.34 4.17
CA ILE A 255 -7.93 -1.97 4.33
C ILE A 255 -9.15 -1.07 4.49
N GLY A 256 -9.30 -0.40 5.63
CA GLY A 256 -10.51 0.37 5.94
C GLY A 256 -10.30 1.52 6.94
N HIS A 257 -11.41 2.09 7.42
CA HIS A 257 -11.40 3.26 8.32
C HIS A 257 -11.18 2.91 9.79
N LYS A 258 -11.86 1.88 10.30
CA LYS A 258 -11.81 1.49 11.71
C LYS A 258 -11.43 0.03 11.83
N ARG A 259 -10.40 -0.23 12.63
CA ARG A 259 -10.09 -1.55 13.14
C ARG A 259 -11.22 -1.95 14.10
N ALA A 260 -11.71 -3.18 14.00
CA ALA A 260 -12.73 -3.66 14.92
C ALA A 260 -12.17 -3.66 16.37
N GLU A 261 -13.03 -3.35 17.36
CA GLU A 261 -12.60 -3.11 18.75
C GLU A 261 -11.92 -4.34 19.39
N ASP A 262 -12.29 -5.54 18.97
CA ASP A 262 -11.69 -6.82 19.37
C ASP A 262 -10.26 -7.01 18.85
N LEU A 263 -9.92 -6.42 17.71
CA LEU A 263 -8.57 -6.42 17.13
C LEU A 263 -7.67 -5.31 17.70
N HIS A 264 -8.20 -4.43 18.57
CA HIS A 264 -7.57 -3.17 18.94
C HIS A 264 -6.74 -3.23 20.22
N LYS A 265 -7.01 -4.16 21.16
CA LYS A 265 -6.42 -4.09 22.51
C LYS A 265 -4.95 -4.49 22.60
N ASP A 266 -4.49 -5.45 21.80
CA ASP A 266 -3.11 -5.98 21.90
C ASP A 266 -2.24 -5.70 20.66
N TRP A 267 -2.75 -4.91 19.71
CA TRP A 267 -2.02 -4.63 18.47
C TRP A 267 -0.87 -3.63 18.71
N LEU A 268 0.35 -4.07 18.38
CA LEU A 268 1.58 -3.30 18.47
C LEU A 268 2.13 -2.95 17.09
N LEU A 269 2.54 -3.96 16.33
CA LEU A 269 3.17 -3.80 15.03
C LEU A 269 2.31 -4.48 13.96
N THR A 270 2.07 -3.79 12.85
CA THR A 270 1.37 -4.32 11.68
C THR A 270 2.34 -4.95 10.71
N SER A 271 3.40 -4.23 10.33
CA SER A 271 4.34 -4.72 9.32
C SER A 271 5.67 -4.00 9.37
N ILE A 272 6.71 -4.68 8.90
CA ILE A 272 8.09 -4.21 8.78
C ILE A 272 8.44 -4.16 7.30
N VAL A 273 8.94 -3.01 6.85
CA VAL A 273 9.35 -2.80 5.46
C VAL A 273 10.80 -2.39 5.42
N ARG A 274 11.56 -2.95 4.48
CA ARG A 274 12.93 -2.55 4.22
C ARG A 274 13.08 -1.89 2.86
N LYS A 275 13.63 -0.67 2.84
CA LYS A 275 14.06 0.03 1.63
C LYS A 275 15.58 -0.01 1.55
N LYS A 276 16.12 -0.66 0.52
CA LYS A 276 17.56 -0.89 0.31
C LYS A 276 18.21 0.25 -0.46
N ASN A 277 19.55 0.26 -0.49
CA ASN A 277 20.36 1.14 -1.33
C ASN A 277 20.02 2.63 -1.13
N VAL A 278 19.84 3.02 0.12
CA VAL A 278 19.52 4.39 0.49
C VAL A 278 20.82 5.18 0.66
N THR A 279 20.86 6.38 0.08
CA THR A 279 21.92 7.36 0.30
C THR A 279 21.47 8.35 1.37
N MET A 280 22.33 8.58 2.35
CA MET A 280 22.16 9.54 3.44
C MET A 280 23.06 10.75 3.22
N LEU A 281 22.52 11.93 3.45
CA LEU A 281 23.23 13.19 3.57
C LEU A 281 23.17 13.64 5.02
N ASP A 282 24.29 14.05 5.57
CA ASP A 282 24.36 14.70 6.87
C ASP A 282 24.92 16.12 6.70
N ILE A 283 24.08 17.11 6.97
CA ILE A 283 24.34 18.52 6.70
C ILE A 283 24.55 19.20 8.05
N THR A 284 25.79 19.57 8.37
CA THR A 284 26.15 20.15 9.67
C THR A 284 26.48 21.64 9.54
N SER A 285 25.83 22.46 10.36
CA SER A 285 26.05 23.90 10.44
C SER A 285 25.69 24.48 11.80
N THR A 286 26.63 25.21 12.41
CA THR A 286 26.37 26.00 13.62
C THR A 286 25.41 27.18 13.35
N ARG A 287 25.24 27.58 12.08
CA ARG A 287 24.31 28.65 11.68
C ARG A 287 22.84 28.23 11.76
N MET A 288 22.55 26.95 11.99
CA MET A 288 21.19 26.46 12.22
C MET A 288 20.64 26.92 13.58
N LEU A 289 21.52 27.15 14.57
CA LEU A 289 21.12 27.48 15.94
C LEU A 289 20.37 28.81 16.02
N GLY A 290 19.09 28.75 16.36
CA GLY A 290 18.25 29.93 16.59
C GLY A 290 17.98 30.78 15.34
N GLN A 291 18.27 30.26 14.15
CA GLN A 291 18.06 30.95 12.88
C GLN A 291 16.89 30.33 12.11
N TYR A 292 16.03 31.17 11.53
CA TYR A 292 15.01 30.73 10.59
C TYR A 292 15.59 30.67 9.16
N GLY A 293 14.95 29.88 8.29
CA GLY A 293 15.31 29.81 6.87
C GLY A 293 16.43 28.83 6.50
N PHE A 294 17.17 28.27 7.46
CA PHE A 294 18.18 27.23 7.17
C PHE A 294 17.56 26.01 6.46
N LEU A 295 16.49 25.43 7.03
CA LEU A 295 15.78 24.31 6.41
C LEU A 295 15.19 24.68 5.04
N ALA A 296 14.69 25.91 4.87
CA ALA A 296 14.18 26.37 3.59
C ALA A 296 15.28 26.39 2.52
N LYS A 297 16.48 26.86 2.86
CA LYS A 297 17.65 26.84 1.96
C LYS A 297 18.06 25.41 1.61
N VAL A 298 18.14 24.52 2.60
CA VAL A 298 18.45 23.09 2.39
C VAL A 298 17.48 22.50 1.35
N PHE A 299 16.17 22.60 1.57
CA PHE A 299 15.19 22.04 0.64
C PHE A 299 15.14 22.77 -0.71
N ASN A 300 15.49 24.06 -0.76
CA ASN A 300 15.59 24.80 -2.02
C ASN A 300 16.78 24.30 -2.89
N ILE A 301 17.92 24.01 -2.28
CA ILE A 301 19.08 23.42 -2.96
C ILE A 301 18.71 22.03 -3.51
N MET A 302 18.02 21.21 -2.71
CA MET A 302 17.53 19.90 -3.16
C MET A 302 16.57 20.03 -4.35
N ALA A 303 15.60 20.95 -4.27
CA ALA A 303 14.62 21.19 -5.33
C ALA A 303 15.26 21.72 -6.63
N THR A 304 16.22 22.64 -6.53
CA THR A 304 16.95 23.19 -7.68
C THR A 304 17.76 22.12 -8.42
N ASN A 305 18.24 21.11 -7.70
CA ASN A 305 18.93 19.95 -8.27
C ASN A 305 17.98 18.80 -8.66
N GLY A 306 16.65 18.97 -8.53
CA GLY A 306 15.68 17.94 -8.87
C GLY A 306 15.71 16.70 -7.96
N ILE A 307 16.28 16.82 -6.75
CA ILE A 307 16.48 15.68 -5.84
C ILE A 307 15.30 15.57 -4.86
N SER A 308 14.65 14.41 -4.86
CA SER A 308 13.60 14.09 -3.90
C SER A 308 14.18 13.56 -2.58
N VAL A 309 13.76 14.17 -1.48
CA VAL A 309 14.06 13.72 -0.12
C VAL A 309 12.99 12.74 0.35
N ASP A 310 13.40 11.71 1.09
CA ASP A 310 12.54 10.65 1.62
C ASP A 310 12.32 10.80 3.14
N VAL A 311 13.36 10.60 3.95
CA VAL A 311 13.31 10.68 5.42
C VAL A 311 14.18 11.84 5.92
N VAL A 312 13.71 12.52 6.97
CA VAL A 312 14.38 13.67 7.59
C VAL A 312 14.51 13.46 9.10
N ALA A 313 15.66 13.82 9.65
CA ALA A 313 15.91 13.94 11.08
C ALA A 313 16.79 15.17 11.34
N THR A 314 16.64 15.79 12.50
CA THR A 314 17.33 17.04 12.86
C THR A 314 17.96 16.91 14.24
N SER A 315 19.13 17.53 14.41
CA SER A 315 19.70 17.90 15.70
C SER A 315 19.67 19.44 15.83
N GLU A 316 20.30 19.98 16.87
CA GLU A 316 20.46 21.41 17.07
C GLU A 316 21.33 22.09 15.99
N VAL A 317 22.28 21.34 15.42
CA VAL A 317 23.30 21.85 14.48
C VAL A 317 23.38 21.05 13.18
N SER A 318 22.56 20.02 13.00
CA SER A 318 22.60 19.20 11.80
C SER A 318 21.22 18.75 11.31
N VAL A 319 21.17 18.45 10.01
CA VAL A 319 20.02 17.88 9.33
C VAL A 319 20.49 16.66 8.57
N SER A 320 19.95 15.50 8.89
CA SER A 320 20.19 14.25 8.17
C SER A 320 19.01 13.94 7.26
N LEU A 321 19.30 13.65 6.00
CA LEU A 321 18.32 13.41 4.94
C LEU A 321 18.61 12.08 4.26
N THR A 322 17.58 11.35 3.84
CA THR A 322 17.72 10.23 2.90
C THR A 322 17.15 10.58 1.54
N LEU A 323 17.74 10.05 0.48
CA LEU A 323 17.31 10.30 -0.90
C LEU A 323 16.42 9.17 -1.42
N ASP A 324 15.42 9.50 -2.24
CA ASP A 324 14.56 8.49 -2.86
C ASP A 324 15.21 7.81 -4.08
N PRO A 325 15.54 6.50 -4.04
CA PRO A 325 16.11 5.75 -5.17
C PRO A 325 15.17 5.71 -6.39
N SER A 326 13.86 5.90 -6.19
CA SER A 326 12.85 5.70 -7.23
C SER A 326 12.66 6.89 -8.15
N LYS A 327 13.13 8.09 -7.82
CA LYS A 327 13.21 9.20 -8.79
C LYS A 327 14.62 9.43 -9.32
N LEU A 328 15.54 8.54 -8.95
CA LEU A 328 16.93 8.51 -9.40
C LEU A 328 17.11 7.55 -10.61
N TRP A 329 16.07 7.34 -11.42
CA TRP A 329 16.13 6.36 -12.51
C TRP A 329 17.03 6.82 -13.67
N GLU A 330 17.83 5.84 -14.13
CA GLU A 330 18.74 5.76 -15.28
C GLU A 330 20.23 6.10 -15.06
N ARG A 331 20.59 6.74 -13.96
CA ARG A 331 21.99 6.81 -13.50
C ARG A 331 21.96 6.66 -11.99
N ASP A 332 22.74 5.74 -11.41
CA ASP A 332 23.24 5.95 -10.05
C ASP A 332 23.62 7.42 -9.98
N LEU A 333 23.10 8.22 -9.03
CA LEU A 333 23.47 9.64 -8.90
C LEU A 333 24.95 9.72 -9.21
N ALA A 334 25.28 10.29 -10.37
CA ALA A 334 26.65 10.21 -10.82
C ALA A 334 27.43 10.86 -9.69
N LYS A 335 28.60 10.32 -9.30
CA LYS A 335 29.39 10.94 -8.22
C LYS A 335 29.45 12.48 -8.40
N GLU A 336 29.50 12.91 -9.66
CA GLU A 336 29.35 14.29 -10.13
C GLU A 336 28.13 15.07 -9.60
N GLU A 337 26.92 14.50 -9.58
CA GLU A 337 25.71 15.16 -9.04
C GLU A 337 25.76 15.32 -7.52
N LEU A 338 26.28 14.31 -6.82
CA LEU A 338 26.51 14.39 -5.37
C LEU A 338 27.64 15.36 -5.01
N GLU A 339 28.72 15.39 -5.80
CA GLU A 339 29.80 16.36 -5.62
C GLU A 339 29.33 17.78 -5.95
N LYS A 340 28.53 17.97 -7.00
CA LYS A 340 27.90 19.26 -7.30
C LYS A 340 26.99 19.70 -6.16
N LEU A 341 26.19 18.80 -5.62
CA LEU A 341 25.32 19.09 -4.48
C LEU A 341 26.14 19.54 -3.26
N LYS A 342 27.25 18.84 -2.95
CA LYS A 342 28.16 19.27 -1.87
C LYS A 342 28.71 20.67 -2.15
N LEU A 343 29.17 20.94 -3.37
CA LEU A 343 29.66 22.25 -3.77
C LEU A 343 28.59 23.33 -3.63
N ASP A 344 27.32 23.07 -3.98
CA ASP A 344 26.23 24.02 -3.81
C ASP A 344 26.02 24.38 -2.33
N PHE A 345 26.12 23.39 -1.41
CA PHE A 345 26.06 23.64 0.04
C PHE A 345 27.29 24.37 0.61
N GLU A 346 28.48 24.07 0.07
CA GLU A 346 29.75 24.67 0.49
C GLU A 346 29.93 26.09 -0.04
N ASN A 347 29.56 26.35 -1.30
CA ASN A 347 29.68 27.65 -1.97
C ASN A 347 28.77 28.72 -1.38
N ASP A 348 27.58 28.33 -0.91
CA ASP A 348 26.72 29.24 -0.15
C ASP A 348 27.28 29.52 1.27
N GLY A 349 28.36 28.84 1.67
CA GLY A 349 29.02 28.99 2.97
C GLY A 349 28.15 28.53 4.14
N ILE A 350 27.24 27.59 3.89
CA ILE A 350 26.13 27.27 4.80
C ILE A 350 26.47 26.09 5.71
N ALA A 351 27.03 25.01 5.19
CA ALA A 351 27.16 23.75 5.94
C ALA A 351 28.25 22.83 5.36
N ASN A 352 28.80 21.94 6.20
CA ASN A 352 29.56 20.79 5.74
C ASN A 352 28.59 19.64 5.41
N VAL A 353 28.77 18.97 4.27
CA VAL A 353 27.89 17.88 3.83
C VAL A 353 28.67 16.58 3.73
N ALA A 354 28.33 15.63 4.60
CA ALA A 354 28.79 14.25 4.50
C ALA A 354 27.78 13.41 3.73
N VAL A 355 28.25 12.70 2.70
CA VAL A 355 27.42 11.77 1.92
C VAL A 355 27.85 10.35 2.21
N SER A 356 26.88 9.48 2.49
CA SER A 356 27.13 8.07 2.77
C SER A 356 26.06 7.21 2.08
N SER A 357 26.48 6.29 1.22
CA SER A 357 25.61 5.32 0.55
C SER A 357 25.71 3.95 1.22
N GLY A 358 24.84 3.02 0.79
CA GLY A 358 24.84 1.65 1.33
C GLY A 358 24.13 1.53 2.67
N HIS A 359 23.04 2.28 2.86
CA HIS A 359 22.14 2.13 4.00
C HIS A 359 20.83 1.47 3.60
N SER A 360 20.13 0.96 4.62
CA SER A 360 18.77 0.45 4.53
C SER A 360 17.89 1.23 5.51
N ILE A 361 16.69 1.61 5.08
CA ILE A 361 15.64 2.08 5.99
C ILE A 361 14.79 0.87 6.40
N ILE A 362 14.62 0.67 7.70
CA ILE A 362 13.66 -0.27 8.29
C ILE A 362 12.49 0.55 8.82
N SER A 363 11.34 0.42 8.18
CA SER A 363 10.10 1.11 8.58
C SER A 363 9.21 0.18 9.38
N LEU A 364 8.88 0.59 10.59
CA LEU A 364 8.00 -0.10 11.53
C LEU A 364 6.62 0.56 11.47
N ILE A 365 5.65 -0.13 10.89
CA ILE A 365 4.28 0.34 10.80
C ILE A 365 3.46 -0.29 11.93
N GLY A 366 2.95 0.52 12.84
CA GLY A 366 2.33 0.04 14.07
C GLY A 366 1.42 1.04 14.78
N ASN A 367 1.05 0.65 15.98
CA ASN A 367 0.18 1.41 16.86
C ASN A 367 0.93 2.58 17.50
N VAL A 368 0.61 3.79 17.03
CA VAL A 368 1.23 5.03 17.51
C VAL A 368 1.02 5.27 19.02
N GLU A 369 -0.05 4.75 19.61
CA GLU A 369 -0.32 4.90 21.06
C GLU A 369 0.65 4.09 21.93
N ARG A 370 1.26 3.05 21.37
CA ARG A 370 2.21 2.16 22.06
C ARG A 370 3.65 2.36 21.58
N ASN A 371 3.96 3.53 21.03
CA ASN A 371 5.25 3.82 20.41
C ASN A 371 6.46 3.56 21.33
N ASN A 372 6.36 3.89 22.62
CA ASN A 372 7.46 3.68 23.56
C ASN A 372 7.84 2.20 23.66
N GLU A 373 6.84 1.33 23.74
CA GLU A 373 7.05 -0.12 23.80
C GLU A 373 7.59 -0.68 22.48
N ILE A 374 7.09 -0.17 21.34
CA ILE A 374 7.60 -0.55 20.01
C ILE A 374 9.08 -0.19 19.89
N MET A 375 9.45 1.03 20.27
CA MET A 375 10.83 1.50 20.24
C MET A 375 11.72 0.66 21.15
N GLU A 376 11.34 0.47 22.41
CA GLU A 376 12.13 -0.29 23.38
C GLU A 376 12.44 -1.71 22.86
N ARG A 377 11.41 -2.43 22.40
CA ARG A 377 11.56 -3.80 21.89
C ARG A 377 12.38 -3.86 20.61
N ALA A 378 12.14 -2.95 19.67
CA ALA A 378 12.92 -2.87 18.44
C ALA A 378 14.41 -2.61 18.71
N PHE A 379 14.74 -1.63 19.57
CA PHE A 379 16.14 -1.34 19.92
C PHE A 379 16.80 -2.46 20.71
N ARG A 380 16.05 -3.16 21.58
CA ARG A 380 16.55 -4.35 22.27
C ARG A 380 16.89 -5.47 21.28
N ALA A 381 16.00 -5.75 20.32
CA ALA A 381 16.21 -6.75 19.29
C ALA A 381 17.44 -6.44 18.44
N LEU A 382 17.58 -5.19 17.98
CA LEU A 382 18.75 -4.73 17.23
C LEU A 382 20.05 -4.79 18.04
N GLY A 383 20.01 -4.35 19.30
CA GLY A 383 21.15 -4.38 20.21
C GLY A 383 21.67 -5.80 20.47
N SER A 384 20.78 -6.79 20.57
CA SER A 384 21.16 -8.21 20.72
C SER A 384 21.97 -8.77 19.54
N LYS A 385 21.94 -8.08 18.39
CA LYS A 385 22.64 -8.44 17.15
C LYS A 385 23.79 -7.49 16.80
N ASP A 386 24.15 -6.57 17.70
CA ASP A 386 25.13 -5.49 17.45
C ASP A 386 24.81 -4.67 16.18
N ILE A 387 23.52 -4.44 15.93
CA ILE A 387 23.05 -3.63 14.81
C ILE A 387 22.93 -2.18 15.28
N LYS A 388 23.70 -1.29 14.64
CA LYS A 388 23.75 0.13 14.98
C LYS A 388 22.76 0.92 14.13
N VAL A 389 21.82 1.58 14.80
CA VAL A 389 20.92 2.57 14.18
C VAL A 389 21.67 3.89 14.02
N LYS A 390 21.67 4.43 12.80
CA LYS A 390 22.36 5.68 12.45
C LYS A 390 21.45 6.90 12.52
N MET A 391 20.17 6.70 12.23
CA MET A 391 19.17 7.76 12.15
C MET A 391 17.82 7.17 12.54
N VAL A 392 17.04 7.95 13.28
CA VAL A 392 15.66 7.64 13.65
C VAL A 392 14.80 8.79 13.16
N SER A 393 13.68 8.48 12.53
CA SER A 393 12.67 9.48 12.18
C SER A 393 11.29 8.97 12.55
N GLN A 394 10.57 9.78 13.31
CA GLN A 394 9.19 9.52 13.71
C GLN A 394 8.42 10.84 13.74
N GLY A 395 7.25 10.87 13.09
CA GLY A 395 6.34 12.02 13.14
C GLY A 395 5.37 11.95 14.32
N ALA A 396 4.91 13.11 14.81
CA ALA A 396 4.10 13.26 16.03
C ALA A 396 2.76 12.48 16.06
N SER A 397 2.23 12.04 14.92
CA SER A 397 0.96 11.29 14.85
C SER A 397 0.96 10.26 13.72
N LYS A 398 2.14 9.77 13.38
CA LYS A 398 2.32 8.81 12.29
C LYS A 398 2.43 7.40 12.84
N THR A 399 1.83 6.46 12.13
CA THR A 399 1.91 5.03 12.41
C THR A 399 3.26 4.44 12.00
N ASN A 400 4.23 5.26 11.56
CA ASN A 400 5.52 4.85 11.01
C ASN A 400 6.67 5.34 11.88
N ILE A 401 7.61 4.44 12.15
CA ILE A 401 8.93 4.73 12.73
C ILE A 401 9.96 4.24 11.71
N SER A 402 10.85 5.12 11.28
CA SER A 402 11.90 4.77 10.31
C SER A 402 13.27 4.73 10.99
N LEU A 403 13.95 3.60 10.86
CA LEU A 403 15.28 3.34 11.41
C LEU A 403 16.28 3.14 10.26
N LEU A 404 17.32 3.95 10.21
CA LEU A 404 18.38 3.78 9.22
C LEU A 404 19.50 2.90 9.79
N VAL A 405 19.88 1.86 9.05
CA VAL A 405 20.97 0.92 9.39
C VAL A 405 21.89 0.74 8.19
N ASN A 406 23.07 0.14 8.39
CA ASN A 406 23.90 -0.31 7.27
C ASN A 406 23.13 -1.33 6.41
N ASP A 407 23.23 -1.25 5.08
CA ASP A 407 22.53 -2.17 4.19
C ASP A 407 22.98 -3.63 4.40
N SER A 408 24.27 -3.83 4.72
CA SER A 408 24.84 -5.12 5.10
C SER A 408 24.19 -5.77 6.33
N GLN A 409 23.61 -4.97 7.23
CA GLN A 409 22.89 -5.43 8.42
C GLN A 409 21.36 -5.36 8.23
N GLY A 410 20.87 -4.82 7.12
CA GLY A 410 19.45 -4.50 6.94
C GLY A 410 18.54 -5.73 6.96
N ALA A 411 18.97 -6.84 6.36
CA ALA A 411 18.20 -8.08 6.38
C ALA A 411 18.15 -8.72 7.78
N ASP A 412 19.26 -8.68 8.52
CA ASP A 412 19.30 -9.16 9.90
C ASP A 412 18.48 -8.26 10.83
N ALA A 413 18.47 -6.95 10.60
CA ALA A 413 17.64 -6.00 11.33
C ALA A 413 16.15 -6.32 11.15
N ALA A 414 15.70 -6.51 9.90
CA ALA A 414 14.32 -6.86 9.61
C ALA A 414 13.92 -8.19 10.27
N ARG A 415 14.78 -9.21 10.20
CA ARG A 415 14.53 -10.52 10.85
C ARG A 415 14.50 -10.43 12.37
N ALA A 416 15.44 -9.72 12.98
CA ALA A 416 15.52 -9.60 14.44
C ALA A 416 14.30 -8.87 15.01
N ILE A 417 13.88 -7.77 14.37
CA ILE A 417 12.67 -7.07 14.77
C ILE A 417 11.45 -7.94 14.49
N HIS A 418 11.36 -8.62 13.34
CA HIS A 418 10.22 -9.47 13.06
C HIS A 418 10.04 -10.58 14.11
N ALA A 419 11.13 -11.28 14.46
CA ALA A 419 11.12 -12.29 15.50
C ALA A 419 10.67 -11.72 16.86
N GLU A 420 11.14 -10.54 17.25
CA GLU A 420 10.72 -9.91 18.51
C GLU A 420 9.21 -9.61 18.56
N PHE A 421 8.57 -9.27 17.44
CA PHE A 421 7.17 -8.82 17.42
C PHE A 421 6.14 -9.87 17.01
N PHE A 422 6.56 -10.90 16.27
CA PHE A 422 5.65 -11.86 15.63
C PHE A 422 5.96 -13.33 15.93
N GLU A 423 7.04 -13.63 16.66
CA GLU A 423 7.45 -14.97 17.10
C GLU A 423 7.57 -15.04 18.62
#